data_AF-E4UAU6-F1
#
_entry.id   AF-E4UAU6-F1
#
_cell.length_a   1.000
_cell.length_b   1.000
_cell.length_c   1.000
_cell.angle_alpha   90.00
_cell.angle_beta   90.00
_cell.angle_gamma   90.00
#
_symmetry.space_group_name_H-M   'P 1'
#
loop_
_entity.id
_entity.type
_entity.pdbx_description
1 polymer ?
#
loop_
_entity_poly.entity_id
_entity_poly.type
_entity_poly.pdbx_seq_one_letter_code
_entity_poly.pdbx_strand_id
1 'polypeptide(L)'
;MPRPDDASTSMLERFSETECERETLGAFLEWLRERGIQLAVWRNDEHLHPAHRPHSELVAEFLGIDLDQLEQERRALLERLVSGGADSRG
;
A
#
# COMPACT_ATOMS: atom_id res chain seq x y z
N MET A 1 -14.83 4.69 9.10
CA MET A 1 -14.70 6.09 9.56
C MET A 1 -13.36 6.58 9.07
N PRO A 2 -13.27 7.43 8.04
CA PRO A 2 -12.00 8.09 7.73
C PRO A 2 -11.68 9.09 8.85
N ARG A 3 -10.39 9.25 9.20
CA ARG A 3 -9.99 10.18 10.27
C ARG A 3 -10.02 11.63 9.73
N PRO A 4 -10.29 12.63 10.57
CA PRO A 4 -10.60 14.00 10.11
C PRO A 4 -9.41 14.80 9.54
N ASP A 5 -8.21 14.23 9.43
CA ASP A 5 -6.97 14.95 9.05
C ASP A 5 -6.34 14.48 7.71
N ASP A 6 -7.04 13.63 6.94
CA ASP A 6 -6.48 12.85 5.81
C ASP A 6 -6.07 13.64 4.54
N ALA A 7 -6.20 14.97 4.52
CA ALA A 7 -5.92 15.78 3.33
C ALA A 7 -4.49 16.35 3.24
N SER A 8 -3.68 16.24 4.29
CA SER A 8 -2.36 16.91 4.39
C SER A 8 -1.18 15.98 4.63
N THR A 9 -1.41 14.70 4.93
CA THR A 9 -0.36 13.70 5.19
C THR A 9 0.17 13.15 3.87
N SER A 10 1.49 13.15 3.68
CA SER A 10 2.10 12.54 2.49
C SER A 10 1.84 11.04 2.44
N MET A 11 1.79 10.45 1.24
CA MET A 11 1.65 8.99 1.12
C MET A 11 2.85 8.26 1.71
N LEU A 12 4.05 8.85 1.68
CA LEU A 12 5.23 8.33 2.36
C LEU A 12 5.04 8.21 3.87
N GLU A 13 4.47 9.24 4.53
CA GLU A 13 4.18 9.20 5.96
C GLU A 13 3.12 8.15 6.28
N ARG A 14 2.00 8.13 5.54
CA ARG A 14 0.95 7.12 5.73
C ARG A 14 1.48 5.69 5.53
N PHE A 15 2.35 5.48 4.55
CA PHE A 15 2.98 4.18 4.29
C PHE A 15 3.90 3.75 5.44
N SER A 16 4.58 4.69 6.08
CA SER A 16 5.42 4.45 7.25
C SER A 16 4.58 4.20 8.51
N GLU A 17 3.53 4.97 8.74
CA GLU A 17 2.66 4.84 9.92
C GLU A 17 1.90 3.51 9.95
N THR A 18 1.60 2.96 8.77
CA THR A 18 0.83 1.72 8.61
C THR A 18 1.69 0.47 8.46
N GLU A 19 3.00 0.55 8.74
CA GLU A 19 3.93 -0.58 8.58
C GLU A 19 3.50 -1.83 9.37
N CYS A 20 3.16 -1.66 10.64
CA CYS A 20 2.73 -2.75 11.52
C CYS A 20 1.44 -3.44 11.00
N GLU A 21 0.46 -2.65 10.57
CA GLU A 21 -0.79 -3.16 9.99
C GLU A 21 -0.52 -3.90 8.68
N ARG A 22 0.35 -3.37 7.81
CA ARG A 22 0.73 -4.04 6.54
C ARG A 22 1.39 -5.39 6.80
N GLU A 23 2.32 -5.46 7.75
CA GLU A 23 2.97 -6.72 8.13
C GLU A 23 1.97 -7.73 8.70
N THR A 24 1.10 -7.28 9.61
CA THR A 24 0.09 -8.13 10.25
C THR A 24 -0.89 -8.69 9.22
N LEU A 25 -1.39 -7.85 8.31
CA LEU A 25 -2.31 -8.28 7.25
C LEU A 25 -1.61 -9.19 6.24
N GLY A 26 -0.36 -8.89 5.88
CA GLY A 26 0.45 -9.75 5.00
C GLY A 26 0.64 -11.14 5.59
N ALA A 27 1.04 -11.23 6.86
CA ALA A 27 1.20 -12.49 7.57
C ALA A 27 -0.12 -13.27 7.69
N PHE A 28 -1.24 -12.57 7.92
CA PHE A 28 -2.55 -13.21 7.97
C PHE A 28 -2.98 -13.79 6.61
N LEU A 29 -2.78 -13.05 5.53
CA LEU A 29 -3.10 -13.52 4.17
C LEU A 29 -2.22 -14.70 3.75
N GLU A 30 -0.95 -14.71 4.17
CA GLU A 30 -0.06 -15.86 3.98
C GLU A 30 -0.55 -17.10 4.74
N TRP A 31 -0.89 -16.91 6.02
CA TRP A 31 -1.44 -17.96 6.89
C TRP A 31 -2.74 -18.59 6.34
N LEU A 32 -3.60 -17.81 5.67
CA LEU A 32 -4.78 -18.31 4.97
C LEU A 32 -4.39 -19.19 3.78
N ARG A 33 -3.44 -18.73 2.97
CA ARG A 33 -2.93 -19.46 1.80
C ARG A 33 -2.34 -20.81 2.19
N GLU A 34 -1.55 -20.87 3.27
CA GLU A 34 -0.98 -22.11 3.80
C GLU A 34 -2.05 -23.15 4.20
N ARG A 35 -3.26 -22.70 4.53
CA ARG A 35 -4.41 -23.56 4.86
C ARG A 35 -5.27 -23.92 3.65
N GLY A 36 -4.89 -23.47 2.46
CA GLY A 36 -5.70 -23.62 1.25
C GLY A 36 -6.97 -22.76 1.26
N ILE A 37 -7.02 -21.71 2.09
CA ILE A 37 -8.13 -20.76 2.13
C ILE A 37 -7.83 -19.62 1.16
N GLN A 38 -8.71 -19.42 0.18
CA GLN A 38 -8.58 -18.38 -0.82
C GLN A 38 -9.67 -17.32 -0.66
N LEU A 39 -9.30 -16.05 -0.84
CA LEU A 39 -10.25 -14.96 -0.90
C LEU A 39 -11.12 -15.04 -2.16
N ALA A 40 -12.40 -14.73 -2.01
CA ALA A 40 -13.36 -14.69 -3.09
C ALA A 40 -14.14 -13.38 -3.08
N VAL A 41 -14.56 -12.95 -4.26
CA VAL A 41 -15.36 -11.74 -4.47
C VAL A 41 -16.73 -12.15 -5.03
N TRP A 42 -17.77 -11.50 -4.53
CA TRP A 42 -19.10 -11.58 -5.12
C TRP A 42 -19.09 -10.80 -6.44
N ARG A 43 -19.55 -11.45 -7.51
CA ARG A 43 -19.87 -10.76 -8.77
C ARG A 43 -21.38 -10.66 -8.94
N ASN A 44 -21.80 -9.91 -9.95
CA ASN A 44 -23.20 -9.62 -10.26
C ASN A 44 -24.04 -10.88 -10.60
N ASP A 45 -23.45 -12.07 -10.59
CA ASP A 45 -24.06 -13.36 -10.89
C ASP A 45 -24.37 -14.18 -9.64
N GLU A 46 -24.38 -13.58 -8.44
CA GLU A 46 -24.65 -14.27 -7.16
C GLU A 46 -23.73 -15.49 -6.91
N HIS A 47 -22.55 -15.50 -7.53
CA HIS A 47 -21.54 -16.52 -7.32
C HIS A 47 -20.27 -15.90 -6.72
N LEU A 48 -19.58 -16.71 -5.92
CA LEU A 48 -18.26 -16.39 -5.40
C LEU A 48 -17.20 -16.78 -6.43
N HIS A 49 -16.40 -15.81 -6.83
CA HIS A 49 -15.28 -16.01 -7.75
C HIS A 49 -13.96 -15.80 -7.01
N PRO A 50 -12.91 -16.56 -7.34
CA PRO A 50 -11.58 -16.29 -6.78
C PRO A 50 -11.15 -14.84 -6.99
N ALA A 51 -10.62 -14.21 -5.93
CA ALA A 51 -10.04 -12.89 -6.03
C ALA A 51 -8.68 -12.98 -6.76
N HIS A 52 -8.63 -12.51 -8.00
CA HIS A 52 -7.40 -12.47 -8.81
C HIS A 52 -6.65 -11.14 -8.65
N ARG A 53 -6.47 -10.68 -7.42
CA ARG A 53 -5.72 -9.45 -7.10
C ARG A 53 -4.53 -9.78 -6.19
N PRO A 54 -3.37 -9.13 -6.38
CA PRO A 54 -2.25 -9.32 -5.47
C PRO A 54 -2.63 -8.81 -4.08
N HIS A 55 -2.21 -9.54 -3.04
CA HIS A 55 -2.51 -9.21 -1.66
C HIS A 55 -2.04 -7.80 -1.27
N SER A 56 -0.92 -7.33 -1.83
CA SER A 56 -0.40 -5.99 -1.60
C SER A 56 -1.37 -4.89 -2.04
N GLU A 57 -2.11 -5.08 -3.13
CA GLU A 57 -3.13 -4.12 -3.57
C GLU A 57 -4.33 -4.11 -2.62
N LEU A 58 -4.77 -5.27 -2.14
CA LEU A 58 -5.88 -5.38 -1.20
C LEU A 58 -5.54 -4.70 0.13
N VAL A 59 -4.30 -4.89 0.61
CA VAL A 59 -3.80 -4.25 1.83
C VAL A 59 -3.66 -2.74 1.63
N ALA A 60 -3.12 -2.28 0.50
CA ALA A 60 -3.00 -0.86 0.19
C ALA A 60 -4.38 -0.18 0.11
N GLU A 61 -5.34 -0.81 -0.56
CA GLU A 61 -6.72 -0.33 -0.64
C GLU A 61 -7.37 -0.24 0.74
N PHE A 62 -7.21 -1.28 1.58
CA PHE A 62 -7.75 -1.29 2.95
C PHE A 62 -7.17 -0.16 3.82
N LEU A 63 -5.89 0.15 3.65
CA LEU A 63 -5.18 1.17 4.43
C LEU A 63 -5.23 2.57 3.79
N GLY A 64 -5.92 2.74 2.66
CA GLY A 64 -6.01 4.03 1.97
C GLY A 64 -4.67 4.54 1.43
N ILE A 65 -3.80 3.63 1.00
CA ILE A 65 -2.50 3.94 0.41
C ILE A 65 -2.65 3.98 -1.11
N ASP A 66 -2.43 5.15 -1.70
CA ASP A 66 -2.30 5.30 -3.15
C ASP A 66 -0.86 4.93 -3.56
N LEU A 67 -0.71 3.77 -4.19
CA LEU A 67 0.60 3.24 -4.60
C LEU A 67 1.26 4.08 -5.69
N ASP A 68 0.49 4.71 -6.57
CA ASP A 68 1.02 5.54 -7.64
C ASP A 68 1.53 6.87 -7.07
N GLN A 69 0.76 7.49 -6.17
CA GLN A 69 1.19 8.70 -5.46
C GLN A 69 2.42 8.40 -4.58
N LEU A 70 2.45 7.27 -3.88
CA LEU A 70 3.59 6.86 -3.06
C LEU A 70 4.89 6.77 -3.88
N GLU A 71 4.84 6.15 -5.06
CA GLU A 71 6.01 6.03 -5.93
C GLU A 71 6.42 7.39 -6.55
N GLN A 72 5.46 8.27 -6.85
CA GLN A 72 5.76 9.65 -7.29
C GLN A 72 6.50 10.43 -6.20
N GLU A 73 5.99 10.41 -4.96
CA GLU A 73 6.63 11.08 -3.82
C GLU A 73 8.02 10.51 -3.54
N ARG A 74 8.18 9.18 -3.61
CA ARG A 74 9.47 8.51 -3.47
C ARG A 74 10.48 8.97 -4.52
N ARG A 75 10.07 9.06 -5.79
CA ARG A 75 10.94 9.56 -6.88
C ARG A 75 11.33 11.01 -6.68
N ALA A 76 10.40 11.87 -6.29
CA ALA A 76 10.67 13.28 -6.02
C ALA A 76 11.67 13.45 -4.87
N LEU A 77 11.58 12.62 -3.82
CA LEU A 77 12.54 12.63 -2.72
C LEU A 77 13.95 12.21 -3.18
N LEU A 78 14.04 11.14 -3.97
CA LEU A 78 15.31 10.66 -4.53
C LEU A 78 15.96 11.70 -5.46
N GLU A 79 15.17 12.34 -6.33
CA GLU A 79 15.65 13.39 -7.24
C GLU A 79 16.24 14.59 -6.50
N ARG A 80 15.62 15.00 -5.37
CA ARG A 80 16.14 16.06 -4.49
C ARG A 80 17.47 15.68 -3.85
N LEU A 81 17.61 14.42 -3.40
CA LEU A 81 18.86 13.92 -2.80
C LEU A 81 19.99 13.84 -3.83
N VAL A 82 19.68 13.42 -5.06
CA VAL A 82 20.66 13.33 -6.15
C VAL A 82 21.07 14.73 -6.64
N SER A 83 20.12 15.64 -6.83
CA SER A 83 20.39 17.01 -7.32
C SER A 83 21.08 17.87 -6.26
N GLY A 84 20.75 17.71 -4.97
CA GLY A 84 21.39 18.43 -3.87
C GLY A 84 22.81 17.96 -3.54
N GLY A 85 23.21 16.76 -3.99
CA GLY A 85 24.58 16.24 -3.84
C GLY A 85 25.57 16.73 -4.90
N ALA A 86 25.10 17.37 -5.98
CA ALA A 86 25.94 17.85 -7.07
C ALA A 86 26.61 19.22 -6.78
N ASP A 87 26.07 20.01 -5.83
CA ASP A 87 26.53 21.38 -5.54
C ASP A 87 27.56 21.49 -4.40
N SER A 88 28.02 20.37 -3.81
CA SER A 88 28.97 20.37 -2.66
C SER A 88 30.38 19.87 -3.00
N ARG A 89 30.74 19.78 -4.29
CA ARG A 89 32.11 19.53 -4.76
C ARG A 89 32.46 20.49 -5.91
N GLY A 90 32.70 21.75 -5.58
CA GLY A 90 33.23 22.78 -6.47
C GLY A 90 34.12 23.72 -5.69
#